data_AF-A0A8K0D1A0-F1
#
_entry.id   AF-A0A8K0D1A0-F1
#
_cell.length_a   1.000
_cell.length_b   1.000
_cell.length_c   1.000
_cell.angle_alpha   90.00
_cell.angle_beta   90.00
_cell.angle_gamma   90.00
#
_symmetry.space_group_name_H-M   'P 1'
#
loop_
_entity.id
_entity.type
_entity.pdbx_description
1 polymer ?
#
loop_
_entity_poly.entity_id
_entity_poly.type
_entity_poly.pdbx_seq_one_letter_code
_entity_poly.pdbx_strand_id
1 'polypeptide(L)'
;MEETQTTRTNGPPITKDAIEKSIRRIKNSKAVGPNEIPIEILKLMAENHLDITEELFIAYCLFNLFSEELFKEVLYDIIEGISINGRPDNNFRYADGTVLVADSKDGRQILVNLTMQACENYGITLHTRKTKVLIVSKNNIDDRKTYADGTPLER
;
A
#
# COMPACT_ATOMS: atom_id res chain seq x y z
N MET A 1 4.70 -35.11 31.87
CA MET A 1 3.59 -35.15 30.89
C MET A 1 2.99 -33.75 30.93
N GLU A 2 3.10 -32.89 29.93
CA GLU A 2 3.56 -33.00 28.54
C GLU A 2 3.94 -31.57 28.13
N GLU A 3 5.17 -31.37 27.67
CA GLU A 3 5.60 -30.12 27.05
C GLU A 3 4.91 -30.01 25.69
N THR A 4 4.20 -28.92 25.42
CA THR A 4 3.78 -28.59 24.06
C THR A 4 4.64 -27.45 23.53
N GLN A 5 5.67 -27.83 22.79
CA GLN A 5 6.42 -26.96 21.90
C GLN A 5 5.47 -26.24 20.94
N THR A 6 5.45 -24.90 20.98
CA THR A 6 4.94 -24.10 19.86
C THR A 6 6.15 -23.53 19.12
N THR A 7 6.31 -23.96 17.88
CA THR A 7 7.46 -23.72 17.01
C THR A 7 7.43 -22.32 16.38
N ARG A 8 8.46 -21.53 16.70
CA ARG A 8 9.19 -20.54 15.88
C ARG A 8 8.39 -19.44 15.15
N THR A 9 8.33 -18.26 15.77
CA THR A 9 8.20 -16.95 15.07
C THR A 9 9.04 -15.86 15.75
N ASN A 10 10.23 -16.16 16.29
CA ASN A 10 11.00 -15.15 17.00
C ASN A 10 12.05 -14.52 16.08
N GLY A 11 11.60 -13.58 15.23
CA GLY A 11 12.46 -12.49 14.81
C GLY A 11 12.94 -11.70 16.04
N PRO A 12 14.04 -10.94 15.94
CA PRO A 12 14.47 -10.09 17.05
C PRO A 12 13.31 -9.18 17.47
N PRO A 13 13.10 -8.95 18.79
CA PRO A 13 12.06 -8.06 19.26
C PRO A 13 12.25 -6.70 18.63
N ILE A 14 11.16 -6.09 18.17
CA ILE A 14 11.20 -4.75 17.61
C ILE A 14 11.55 -3.80 18.74
N THR A 15 12.79 -3.33 18.78
CA THR A 15 13.25 -2.43 19.83
C THR A 15 12.86 -0.99 19.50
N LYS A 16 12.62 -0.19 20.53
CA LYS A 16 12.39 1.26 20.41
C LYS A 16 13.50 1.96 19.61
N ASP A 17 14.76 1.53 19.78
CA ASP A 17 15.91 2.01 19.00
C ASP A 17 15.82 1.66 17.50
N ALA A 18 15.34 0.47 17.15
CA ALA A 18 15.13 0.08 15.75
C ALA A 18 14.02 0.92 15.09
N ILE A 19 12.95 1.21 15.83
CA ILE A 19 11.85 2.08 15.37
C ILE A 19 12.37 3.51 15.16
N GLU A 20 13.09 4.07 16.13
CA GLU A 20 13.63 5.43 16.07
C GLU A 20 14.60 5.62 14.88
N LYS A 21 15.53 4.66 14.70
CA LYS A 21 16.47 4.66 13.56
C LYS A 21 15.75 4.56 12.22
N SER A 22 14.65 3.81 12.16
CA SER A 22 13.87 3.65 10.93
C SER A 22 13.12 4.93 10.59
N ILE A 23 12.50 5.59 11.58
CA ILE A 23 11.75 6.84 11.37
C ILE A 23 12.66 7.98 10.92
N ARG A 24 13.87 8.09 11.47
CA ARG A 24 14.88 9.06 11.00
C ARG A 24 15.22 8.90 9.51
N ARG A 25 15.13 7.70 8.96
CA ARG A 25 15.45 7.39 7.54
C ARG A 25 14.31 7.63 6.57
N ILE A 26 13.08 7.86 7.04
CA ILE A 26 11.93 8.07 6.16
C ILE A 26 12.13 9.36 5.34
N LYS A 27 11.68 9.43 4.09
CA LYS A 27 11.76 10.67 3.28
C LYS A 27 10.71 11.68 3.74
N ASN A 28 11.03 12.98 3.68
CA ASN A 28 10.06 14.05 3.94
C ASN A 28 8.97 14.09 2.84
N SER A 29 7.89 14.79 3.13
CA SER A 29 6.76 15.08 2.22
C SER A 29 5.97 13.84 1.80
N LYS A 30 5.87 12.86 2.69
CA LYS A 30 4.96 11.71 2.56
C LYS A 30 3.49 12.18 2.63
N ALA A 31 2.58 11.36 2.12
CA ALA A 31 1.15 11.67 2.23
C ALA A 31 0.72 11.71 3.70
N VAL A 32 -0.03 12.75 4.05
CA VAL A 32 -0.70 12.80 5.35
C VAL A 32 -1.85 11.80 5.32
N GLY A 33 -1.96 10.98 6.36
CA GLY A 33 -3.11 10.09 6.52
C GLY A 33 -4.39 10.88 6.83
N PRO A 34 -5.52 10.18 7.09
CA PRO A 34 -6.81 10.81 7.42
C PRO A 34 -6.75 11.79 8.61
N ASN A 35 -5.77 11.61 9.49
CA ASN A 35 -5.56 12.46 10.67
C ASN A 35 -4.78 13.75 10.37
N GLU A 36 -4.44 14.02 9.09
CA GLU A 36 -3.68 15.19 8.63
C GLU A 36 -2.28 15.36 9.25
N ILE A 37 -1.69 14.30 9.81
CA ILE A 37 -0.37 14.34 10.46
C ILE A 37 0.75 14.10 9.42
N PRO A 38 1.66 15.07 9.18
CA PRO A 38 2.84 14.87 8.35
C PRO A 38 3.88 13.98 9.01
N ILE A 39 4.64 13.25 8.18
CA ILE A 39 5.73 12.37 8.65
C ILE A 39 6.84 13.14 9.37
N GLU A 40 6.96 14.43 9.09
CA GLU A 40 7.84 15.37 9.75
C GLU A 40 7.54 15.48 11.25
N ILE A 41 6.25 15.39 11.64
CA ILE A 41 5.86 15.40 13.06
C ILE A 41 6.35 14.12 13.74
N LEU A 42 6.19 12.96 13.09
CA LEU A 42 6.71 11.68 13.59
C LEU A 42 8.24 11.68 13.72
N LYS A 43 8.95 12.33 12.80
CA LYS A 43 10.41 12.50 12.91
C LYS A 43 10.80 13.42 14.06
N LEU A 44 10.10 14.53 14.24
CA LEU A 44 10.33 15.43 15.37
C LEU A 44 10.02 14.75 16.71
N MET A 45 8.99 13.91 16.78
CA MET A 45 8.70 13.09 17.96
C MET A 45 9.83 12.09 18.24
N ALA A 46 10.32 11.41 17.20
CA ALA A 46 11.47 10.51 17.29
C ALA A 46 12.75 11.21 17.77
N GLU A 47 12.99 12.42 17.26
CA GLU A 47 14.17 13.23 17.57
C GLU A 47 14.16 13.78 18.99
N ASN A 48 12.98 14.08 19.54
CA ASN A 48 12.81 14.60 20.90
C ASN A 48 12.62 13.50 21.96
N HIS A 49 12.87 12.23 21.61
CA HIS A 49 12.66 11.06 22.48
C HIS A 49 11.23 10.96 23.06
N LEU A 50 10.24 11.58 22.41
CA LEU A 50 8.84 11.30 22.69
C LEU A 50 8.62 9.84 22.31
N ASP A 51 8.07 9.03 23.22
CA ASP A 51 7.85 7.61 22.98
C ASP A 51 7.09 7.40 21.66
N ILE A 52 7.79 6.90 20.65
CA ILE A 52 7.16 6.27 19.50
C ILE A 52 6.75 4.91 20.01
N THR A 53 5.55 4.87 20.57
CA THR A 53 5.13 3.77 21.40
C THR A 53 4.88 2.51 20.56
N GLU A 54 4.89 1.34 21.19
CA GLU A 54 4.55 0.06 20.53
C GLU A 54 3.18 0.13 19.84
N GLU A 55 2.25 0.93 20.37
CA GLU A 55 0.92 1.16 19.82
C GLU A 55 0.96 1.78 18.42
N LEU A 56 1.92 2.67 18.12
CA LEU A 56 2.06 3.24 16.77
C LEU A 56 2.60 2.21 15.77
N PHE A 57 3.51 1.35 16.20
CA PHE A 57 3.98 0.24 15.38
C PHE A 57 2.86 -0.77 15.12
N ILE A 58 2.09 -1.12 16.14
CA ILE A 58 0.91 -1.99 16.04
C ILE A 58 -0.12 -1.37 15.08
N ALA A 59 -0.40 -0.07 15.19
CA ALA A 59 -1.32 0.62 14.29
C ALA A 59 -0.87 0.53 12.82
N TYR A 60 0.44 0.65 12.56
CA TYR A 60 0.99 0.49 11.21
C TYR A 60 0.85 -0.95 10.68
N CYS A 61 1.13 -1.96 11.51
CA CYS A 61 0.92 -3.36 11.16
C CYS A 61 -0.56 -3.68 10.90
N LEU A 62 -1.47 -3.14 11.72
CA LEU A 62 -2.91 -3.29 11.55
C LEU A 62 -3.39 -2.64 10.25
N PHE A 63 -2.89 -1.45 9.91
CA PHE A 63 -3.21 -0.81 8.64
C PHE A 63 -2.76 -1.66 7.44
N ASN A 64 -1.54 -2.20 7.47
CA ASN A 64 -1.05 -3.06 6.40
C ASN A 64 -1.91 -4.33 6.26
N LEU A 65 -2.25 -4.99 7.36
CA LEU A 65 -3.12 -6.18 7.38
C LEU A 65 -4.52 -5.86 6.85
N PHE A 66 -5.09 -4.74 7.29
CA PHE A 66 -6.40 -4.26 6.81
C PHE A 66 -6.40 -4.01 5.31
N SER A 67 -5.35 -3.34 4.80
CA SER A 67 -5.22 -3.12 3.36
C SER A 67 -5.09 -4.44 2.62
N GLU A 68 -4.36 -5.42 3.14
CA GLU A 68 -4.22 -6.75 2.52
C GLU A 68 -5.59 -7.39 2.29
N GLU A 69 -6.43 -7.39 3.33
CA GLU A 69 -7.76 -7.97 3.29
C GLU A 69 -8.71 -7.24 2.33
N LEU A 70 -8.69 -5.90 2.36
CA LEU A 70 -9.48 -5.04 1.47
C LEU A 70 -9.35 -5.44 0.00
N PHE A 71 -8.11 -5.51 -0.45
CA PHE A 71 -7.81 -5.78 -1.85
C PHE A 71 -7.84 -7.28 -2.16
N LYS A 72 -7.70 -8.18 -1.18
CA LYS A 72 -8.00 -9.60 -1.41
C LYS A 72 -9.48 -9.76 -1.73
N GLU A 73 -10.37 -9.16 -0.96
CA GLU A 73 -11.81 -9.24 -1.20
C GLU A 73 -12.17 -8.73 -2.61
N VAL A 74 -11.54 -7.66 -3.06
CA VAL A 74 -11.93 -6.99 -4.32
C VAL A 74 -11.13 -7.47 -5.54
N LEU A 75 -9.87 -7.89 -5.40
CA LEU A 75 -8.99 -8.21 -6.52
C LEU A 75 -8.62 -9.70 -6.65
N TYR A 76 -8.99 -10.57 -5.72
CA TYR A 76 -8.54 -11.98 -5.74
C TYR A 76 -9.04 -12.78 -6.95
N ASP A 77 -10.31 -12.62 -7.32
CA ASP A 77 -10.94 -13.35 -8.43
C ASP A 77 -11.02 -12.53 -9.74
N ILE A 78 -10.21 -11.48 -9.84
CA ILE A 78 -10.19 -10.59 -10.99
C ILE A 78 -9.27 -11.15 -12.08
N ILE A 79 -9.80 -11.24 -13.31
CA ILE A 79 -9.08 -11.82 -14.45
C ILE A 79 -8.05 -10.86 -15.03
N GLU A 80 -8.27 -9.56 -14.86
CA GLU A 80 -7.39 -8.49 -15.29
C GLU A 80 -6.09 -8.51 -14.46
N GLY A 81 -4.95 -8.53 -15.14
CA GLY A 81 -3.64 -8.60 -14.48
C GLY A 81 -2.54 -8.84 -15.48
N ILE A 82 -1.34 -9.14 -14.99
CA ILE A 82 -0.28 -9.76 -15.78
C ILE A 82 -0.21 -11.25 -15.46
N SER A 83 0.00 -12.10 -16.46
CA SER A 83 0.12 -13.54 -16.22
C SER A 83 1.49 -13.88 -15.65
N ILE A 84 1.52 -14.40 -14.43
CA ILE A 84 2.71 -14.96 -13.78
C ILE A 84 2.43 -16.43 -13.49
N ASN A 85 3.26 -17.33 -14.05
CA ASN A 85 3.08 -18.79 -13.92
C ASN A 85 1.65 -19.28 -14.29
N GLY A 86 0.98 -18.62 -15.24
CA GLY A 86 -0.36 -18.97 -15.70
C GLY A 86 -1.50 -18.45 -14.81
N ARG A 87 -1.23 -17.58 -13.84
CA ARG A 87 -2.25 -16.91 -13.00
C ARG A 87 -2.20 -15.39 -13.18
N PRO A 88 -3.33 -14.69 -13.17
CA PRO A 88 -3.34 -13.23 -13.21
C PRO A 88 -2.87 -12.66 -11.87
N ASP A 89 -1.81 -11.84 -11.90
CA ASP A 89 -1.36 -11.01 -10.78
C ASP A 89 -1.65 -9.54 -11.12
N ASN A 90 -2.36 -8.85 -10.23
CA ASN A 90 -2.92 -7.53 -10.53
C ASN A 90 -2.52 -6.42 -9.55
N ASN A 91 -1.91 -6.78 -8.41
CA ASN A 91 -1.47 -5.83 -7.42
C ASN A 91 -0.15 -6.25 -6.75
N PHE A 92 0.76 -5.30 -6.60
CA PHE A 92 1.98 -5.43 -5.80
C PHE A 92 1.98 -4.39 -4.71
N ARG A 93 2.40 -4.76 -3.50
CA ARG A 93 2.34 -3.86 -2.35
C ARG A 93 3.62 -3.83 -1.56
N TYR A 94 3.92 -2.64 -1.07
CA TYR A 94 5.02 -2.40 -0.17
C TYR A 94 4.65 -1.26 0.76
N ALA A 95 4.66 -1.52 2.07
CA ALA A 95 4.27 -0.53 3.06
C ALA A 95 2.84 0.00 2.76
N ASP A 96 2.67 1.31 2.69
CA ASP A 96 1.44 2.02 2.34
C ASP A 96 1.19 2.11 0.82
N GLY A 97 2.16 1.70 0.00
CA GLY A 97 2.10 1.81 -1.46
C GLY A 97 1.51 0.57 -2.12
N THR A 98 0.58 0.78 -3.05
CA THR A 98 0.04 -0.25 -3.94
C THR A 98 0.30 0.11 -5.40
N VAL A 99 0.78 -0.86 -6.17
CA VAL A 99 0.94 -0.78 -7.62
C VAL A 99 -0.06 -1.74 -8.24
N LEU A 100 -0.98 -1.22 -9.05
CA LEU A 100 -1.88 -2.02 -9.86
C LEU A 100 -1.24 -2.30 -11.22
N VAL A 101 -1.35 -3.52 -11.71
CA VAL A 101 -0.71 -3.95 -12.97
C VAL A 101 -1.71 -4.70 -13.83
N ALA A 102 -1.79 -4.34 -15.10
CA ALA A 102 -2.60 -5.00 -16.10
C ALA A 102 -1.83 -5.08 -17.42
N ASP A 103 -2.11 -6.11 -18.21
CA ASP A 103 -1.57 -6.30 -19.56
C ASP A 103 -2.25 -5.43 -20.63
N SER A 104 -3.40 -4.83 -20.29
CA SER A 104 -4.23 -4.06 -21.20
C SER A 104 -4.72 -2.77 -20.58
N LYS A 105 -4.95 -1.76 -21.45
CA LYS A 105 -5.48 -0.45 -21.04
C LYS A 105 -6.86 -0.53 -20.40
N ASP A 106 -7.70 -1.45 -20.89
CA ASP A 106 -9.05 -1.65 -20.39
C ASP A 106 -9.02 -2.38 -19.04
N GLY A 107 -8.18 -3.41 -18.91
CA GLY A 107 -7.96 -4.08 -17.63
C GLY A 107 -7.42 -3.14 -16.55
N ARG A 108 -6.50 -2.23 -16.92
CA ARG A 108 -6.03 -1.19 -16.01
C ARG A 108 -7.15 -0.29 -15.50
N GLN A 109 -8.08 0.13 -16.37
CA GLN A 109 -9.22 0.96 -15.96
C GLN A 109 -10.17 0.20 -15.04
N ILE A 110 -10.40 -1.10 -15.30
CA ILE A 110 -11.20 -1.98 -14.44
C ILE A 110 -10.56 -2.07 -13.05
N LEU A 111 -9.26 -2.33 -12.95
CA LEU A 111 -8.55 -2.41 -11.67
C LEU A 111 -8.63 -1.11 -10.86
N VAL A 112 -8.50 0.05 -11.53
CA VAL A 112 -8.64 1.36 -10.88
C VAL A 112 -10.06 1.56 -10.35
N ASN A 113 -11.08 1.21 -11.13
CA ASN A 113 -12.48 1.35 -10.72
C ASN A 113 -12.82 0.45 -9.53
N LEU A 114 -12.37 -0.80 -9.56
CA LEU A 114 -12.56 -1.75 -8.45
C LEU A 114 -11.85 -1.28 -7.19
N THR A 115 -10.61 -0.80 -7.32
CA THR A 115 -9.86 -0.24 -6.19
C THR A 115 -10.55 0.99 -5.60
N MET A 116 -11.12 1.86 -6.44
CA MET A 116 -11.90 3.02 -5.99
C MET A 116 -13.14 2.59 -5.20
N GLN A 117 -13.87 1.61 -5.71
CA GLN A 117 -15.05 1.07 -5.03
C GLN A 117 -14.69 0.43 -3.67
N ALA A 118 -13.58 -0.32 -3.62
CA ALA A 118 -13.05 -0.86 -2.38
C ALA A 118 -12.72 0.27 -1.38
N CYS A 119 -11.98 1.28 -1.84
CA CYS A 119 -11.62 2.43 -1.04
C CYS A 119 -12.88 3.11 -0.44
N GLU A 120 -13.91 3.35 -1.25
CA GLU A 120 -15.16 3.97 -0.81
C GLU A 120 -15.89 3.14 0.25
N ASN A 121 -16.05 1.83 0.02
CA ASN A 121 -16.73 0.92 0.95
C ASN A 121 -16.08 0.88 2.34
N TYR A 122 -14.78 1.11 2.38
CA TYR A 122 -13.96 1.00 3.58
C TYR A 122 -13.52 2.36 4.15
N GLY A 123 -14.02 3.47 3.61
CA GLY A 123 -13.71 4.82 4.07
C GLY A 123 -12.26 5.25 3.83
N ILE A 124 -11.60 4.67 2.82
CA ILE A 124 -10.25 5.02 2.38
C ILE A 124 -10.36 5.97 1.17
N THR A 125 -9.45 6.94 1.07
CA THR A 125 -9.40 7.86 -0.08
C THR A 125 -8.21 7.57 -0.97
N LEU A 126 -8.45 7.33 -2.26
CA LEU A 126 -7.40 7.27 -3.27
C LEU A 126 -6.96 8.68 -3.67
N HIS A 127 -5.68 9.00 -3.47
CA HIS A 127 -5.13 10.31 -3.83
C HIS A 127 -4.79 10.39 -5.32
N THR A 128 -5.76 10.79 -6.15
CA THR A 128 -5.63 10.89 -7.62
C THR A 128 -4.40 11.67 -8.09
N ARG A 129 -3.98 12.73 -7.37
CA ARG A 129 -2.76 13.52 -7.66
C ARG A 129 -1.45 12.76 -7.43
N LYS A 130 -1.44 11.75 -6.56
CA LYS A 130 -0.25 10.94 -6.25
C LYS A 130 -0.24 9.62 -7.03
N THR A 131 -1.40 9.18 -7.48
CA THR A 131 -1.56 8.00 -8.33
C THR A 131 -1.14 8.32 -9.76
N LYS A 132 -0.13 7.62 -10.26
CA LYS A 132 0.39 7.79 -11.62
C LYS A 132 0.24 6.52 -12.44
N VAL A 133 0.08 6.69 -13.75
CA VAL A 133 0.01 5.61 -14.73
C VAL A 133 1.36 5.47 -15.40
N LEU A 134 2.06 4.38 -15.10
CA LEU A 134 3.27 3.99 -15.81
C LEU A 134 2.93 2.97 -16.91
N ILE A 135 3.47 3.19 -18.11
CA ILE A 135 3.36 2.24 -19.23
C ILE A 135 4.76 1.68 -19.50
N VAL A 136 4.91 0.38 -19.37
CA VAL A 136 6.17 -0.32 -19.69
C VAL A 136 5.93 -1.18 -20.92
N SER A 137 6.53 -0.80 -22.04
CA SER A 137 6.37 -1.50 -23.31
C SER A 137 7.60 -1.36 -24.19
N LYS A 138 7.89 -2.40 -24.97
CA LYS A 138 8.92 -2.35 -26.03
C LYS A 138 8.41 -1.65 -27.30
N ASN A 139 7.10 -1.58 -27.47
CA ASN A 139 6.42 -1.01 -28.63
C ASN A 139 5.74 0.30 -28.26
N ASN A 140 5.53 1.18 -29.25
CA ASN A 140 4.73 2.37 -29.05
C ASN A 140 3.25 1.97 -28.87
N ILE A 141 2.67 2.29 -27.72
CA ILE A 141 1.29 1.94 -27.38
C ILE A 141 0.40 3.16 -27.52
N ASP A 142 -0.65 3.05 -28.33
CA ASP A 142 -1.78 3.99 -28.29
C ASP A 142 -2.61 3.72 -27.03
N ASP A 143 -2.26 4.46 -25.98
CA ASP A 143 -2.85 4.31 -24.67
C ASP A 143 -3.89 5.40 -24.38
N ARG A 144 -5.09 4.98 -23.96
CA ARG A 144 -6.14 5.89 -23.48
C ARG A 144 -5.80 6.39 -22.08
N LYS A 145 -6.22 7.62 -21.76
CA LYS A 145 -6.11 8.14 -20.38
C LYS A 145 -6.88 7.20 -19.44
N THR A 146 -6.31 7.01 -18.25
CA THR A 146 -6.98 6.28 -17.15
C THR A 146 -7.57 7.30 -16.21
N TYR A 147 -8.75 7.00 -15.67
CA TYR A 147 -9.49 7.90 -14.81
C TYR A 147 -9.70 7.27 -13.44
N ALA A 148 -9.63 8.10 -12.40
CA ALA A 148 -10.10 7.78 -11.06
C ALA A 148 -11.08 8.87 -10.65
N ASP A 149 -12.33 8.49 -10.36
CA ASP A 149 -13.43 9.42 -10.05
C ASP A 149 -13.59 10.55 -11.09
N GLY A 150 -13.61 10.18 -12.37
CA GLY A 150 -13.68 11.14 -13.49
C GLY A 150 -12.44 12.02 -13.68
N THR A 151 -11.45 11.94 -12.79
CA THR A 151 -10.19 12.70 -12.88
C THR A 151 -9.15 11.87 -13.63
N PRO A 152 -8.54 12.40 -14.71
CA PRO A 152 -7.48 11.69 -15.42
C PRO A 152 -6.23 11.58 -14.54
N LEU A 153 -5.70 10.37 -14.42
CA LEU A 153 -4.44 10.12 -13.72
C LEU A 153 -3.25 10.63 -14.54
N GLU A 154 -2.26 11.19 -13.86
CA GLU A 154 -1.01 11.66 -14.46
C GLU A 154 -0.21 10.47 -15.00
N ARG A 155 0.52 10.66 -16.10
CA ARG A 155 1.50 9.69 -16.62
C ARG A 155 2.90 10.11 -16.24
#